data_AF-A0A5N8VY49-F1
#
_entry.id   AF-A0A5N8VY49-F1
#
_cell.length_a   1.000
_cell.length_b   1.000
_cell.length_c   1.000
_cell.angle_alpha   90.00
_cell.angle_beta   90.00
_cell.angle_gamma   90.00
#
_symmetry.space_group_name_H-M   'P 1'
#
loop_
_entity.id
_entity.type
_entity.pdbx_description
1 polymer ?
#
loop_
_entity_poly.entity_id
_entity_poly.type
_entity_poly.pdbx_seq_one_letter_code
_entity_poly.pdbx_strand_id
1 'polypeptide(L)'
;MVMPAWVGAEAREPADLDWIVPRPLLVPVAPEHPYPYVEALEVVQQWPEAADGADRYEIWKHEEFDTRGLRPVVPPEGLHWITEPEPESCPPHDELLGLVRERPVAAPGVVLDAEAAREDGTWTYSEYDTPGVRLVIPWQADKLPPGEVRLDFARDEWLPEPPVLTAVPRGDGTEPAAVRTASRELSLAWKLLWLHADCAADGRAQGKDLYDAVLLAEAEATRLSPRLLRQVFRREPGRPKDVDPLRLDVVTPRSVDWAAFRADHPQVRGTAEEWLERLSRALEPVFVDAP
;
A
#
# COMPACT_ATOMS: atom_id res chain seq x y z
N MET A 1 -2.98 -5.96 -7.04
CA MET A 1 -3.07 -6.78 -5.81
C MET A 1 -2.19 -7.99 -5.86
N VAL A 2 -1.64 -8.41 -4.73
CA VAL A 2 -0.57 -9.43 -4.60
C VAL A 2 -1.09 -10.88 -4.72
N MET A 3 -1.92 -11.13 -5.74
CA MET A 3 -2.61 -12.40 -5.97
C MET A 3 -1.66 -13.61 -6.06
N PRO A 4 -0.50 -13.55 -6.75
CA PRO A 4 0.40 -14.70 -6.83
C PRO A 4 0.89 -15.20 -5.47
N ALA A 5 1.06 -14.31 -4.48
CA ALA A 5 1.46 -14.70 -3.13
C ALA A 5 0.33 -15.38 -2.33
N TRP A 6 -0.92 -15.24 -2.77
CA TRP A 6 -2.09 -15.66 -2.01
C TRP A 6 -2.81 -16.85 -2.63
N VAL A 7 -2.88 -16.89 -3.96
CA VAL A 7 -3.60 -17.94 -4.72
C VAL A 7 -2.70 -18.67 -5.72
N GLY A 8 -1.40 -18.36 -5.75
CA GLY A 8 -0.41 -19.08 -6.54
C GLY A 8 -0.71 -19.06 -8.03
N ALA A 9 -0.76 -20.24 -8.64
CA ALA A 9 -0.96 -20.41 -10.09
C ALA A 9 -2.36 -20.02 -10.58
N GLU A 10 -3.33 -19.83 -9.68
CA GLU A 10 -4.65 -19.30 -10.02
C GLU A 10 -4.63 -17.77 -10.21
N ALA A 11 -3.54 -17.08 -9.89
CA ALA A 11 -3.44 -15.66 -10.18
C ALA A 11 -3.39 -15.44 -11.71
N ARG A 12 -4.20 -14.51 -12.20
CA ARG A 12 -4.17 -14.12 -13.62
C ARG A 12 -2.85 -13.42 -13.98
N GLU A 13 -2.42 -13.56 -15.24
CA GLU A 13 -1.27 -12.84 -15.82
C GLU A 13 -1.71 -11.85 -16.90
N PRO A 14 -1.20 -10.60 -16.93
CA PRO A 14 -0.23 -10.05 -16.00
C PRO A 14 -0.83 -9.85 -14.60
N ALA A 15 -0.03 -10.16 -13.58
CA ALA A 15 -0.41 -9.98 -12.19
C ALA A 15 -0.07 -8.55 -11.75
N ASP A 16 -0.98 -7.94 -10.99
CA ASP A 16 -0.73 -6.64 -10.37
C ASP A 16 0.04 -6.84 -9.05
N LEU A 17 0.76 -5.82 -8.58
CA LEU A 17 1.35 -5.81 -7.24
C LEU A 17 1.04 -4.47 -6.59
N ASP A 18 0.27 -4.49 -5.50
CA ASP A 18 0.00 -3.28 -4.73
C ASP A 18 0.82 -3.36 -3.46
N TRP A 19 1.76 -2.43 -3.29
CA TRP A 19 2.52 -2.28 -2.05
C TRP A 19 2.30 -0.89 -1.47
N ILE A 20 2.53 -0.80 -0.16
CA ILE A 20 2.21 0.36 0.65
C ILE A 20 3.51 0.84 1.27
N VAL A 21 3.86 2.08 0.98
CA VAL A 21 4.93 2.78 1.66
C VAL A 21 4.29 3.55 2.81
N PRO A 22 4.37 3.06 4.06
CA PRO A 22 3.80 3.79 5.18
C PRO A 22 4.59 5.08 5.37
N ARG A 23 3.90 6.15 5.80
CA ARG A 23 4.59 7.32 6.31
C ARG A 23 5.54 6.89 7.43
N PRO A 24 6.76 7.45 7.52
CA PRO A 24 7.62 7.22 8.67
C PRO A 24 6.82 7.56 9.95
N LEU A 25 7.00 6.75 10.99
CA LEU A 25 6.42 7.04 12.30
C LEU A 25 7.16 8.26 12.88
N LEU A 26 6.69 9.45 12.51
CA LEU A 26 7.17 10.70 13.10
C LEU A 26 6.55 10.82 14.49
N VAL A 27 7.37 10.72 15.53
CA VAL A 27 6.97 11.10 16.88
C VAL A 27 7.20 12.60 16.99
N PRO A 28 6.15 13.43 17.12
CA PRO A 28 6.32 14.87 17.18
C PRO A 28 7.13 15.25 18.42
N VAL A 29 8.14 16.10 18.22
CA VAL A 29 8.81 16.81 19.31
C VAL A 29 7.77 17.74 19.95
N ALA A 30 7.46 17.54 21.23
CA ALA A 30 6.57 18.45 21.94
C ALA A 30 7.36 19.72 22.28
N PRO A 31 6.99 20.91 21.75
CA PRO A 31 7.75 22.14 22.01
C PRO A 31 7.75 22.54 23.49
N GLU A 32 6.70 22.14 24.21
CA GLU A 32 6.50 22.36 25.64
C GLU A 32 7.22 21.31 26.52
N HIS A 33 7.91 20.35 25.89
CA HIS A 33 8.63 19.32 26.63
C HIS A 33 9.77 19.98 27.41
N PRO A 34 9.90 19.72 28.72
CA PRO A 34 10.83 20.46 29.56
C PRO A 34 12.30 20.11 29.29
N TYR A 35 12.62 19.29 28.28
CA TYR A 35 13.94 18.73 28.05
C TYR A 35 14.38 18.97 26.59
N PRO A 36 15.64 19.40 26.34
CA PRO A 36 16.15 19.57 24.99
C PRO A 36 16.35 18.20 24.30
N TYR A 37 15.89 18.10 23.05
CA TYR A 37 16.11 16.93 22.19
C TYR A 37 17.45 17.11 21.47
N VAL A 38 18.35 16.13 21.60
CA VAL A 38 19.71 16.18 21.02
C VAL A 38 19.96 14.93 20.18
N GLU A 39 20.60 15.11 19.02
CA GLU A 39 20.76 14.05 18.01
C GLU A 39 21.68 12.91 18.43
N ALA A 40 22.69 13.19 19.26
CA ALA A 40 23.75 12.24 19.53
C ALA A 40 24.23 12.32 20.98
N LEU A 41 24.60 11.15 21.54
CA LEU A 41 25.13 11.05 22.90
C LEU A 41 26.46 11.80 23.03
N GLU A 42 27.22 11.97 21.95
CA GLU A 42 28.48 12.71 21.92
C GLU A 42 28.26 14.20 22.23
N VAL A 43 27.14 14.78 21.79
CA VAL A 43 26.74 16.16 22.15
C VAL A 43 26.53 16.28 23.66
N VAL A 44 26.00 15.21 24.27
CA VAL A 44 25.80 15.10 25.72
C VAL A 44 27.13 14.81 26.45
N GLN A 45 28.03 14.01 25.87
CA GLN A 45 29.33 13.68 26.45
C GLN A 45 30.34 14.84 26.41
N GLN A 46 30.19 15.76 25.46
CA GLN A 46 30.94 17.01 25.45
C GLN A 46 30.46 17.98 26.54
N TRP A 47 29.26 17.76 27.11
CA TRP A 47 28.66 18.51 28.23
C TRP A 47 28.12 17.59 29.33
N PRO A 48 28.96 16.80 30.03
CA PRO A 48 28.53 15.87 31.07
C PRO A 48 27.65 16.51 32.15
N GLU A 49 27.91 17.79 32.45
CA GLU A 49 27.20 18.60 33.43
C GLU A 49 25.75 18.88 32.99
N ALA A 50 25.50 19.00 31.68
CA ALA A 50 24.16 19.16 31.11
C ALA A 50 23.34 17.85 31.12
N ALA A 51 24.02 16.70 31.06
CA ALA A 51 23.40 15.38 30.98
C ALA A 51 22.66 14.97 32.27
N ASP A 52 23.29 15.26 33.41
CA ASP A 52 22.82 14.84 34.73
C ASP A 52 22.00 15.91 35.47
N GLY A 53 21.92 17.10 34.88
CA GLY A 53 21.40 18.30 35.50
C GLY A 53 22.43 18.95 36.41
N ALA A 54 23.10 19.99 35.92
CA ALA A 54 24.27 20.64 36.52
C ALA A 54 24.09 21.00 38.02
N ASP A 55 22.86 21.22 38.46
CA ASP A 55 22.49 21.55 39.84
C ASP A 55 22.78 20.42 40.87
N ARG A 56 23.11 19.20 40.42
CA ARG A 56 23.38 18.04 41.29
C ARG A 56 24.85 17.83 41.66
N TYR A 57 25.81 18.41 40.93
CA TYR A 57 27.24 18.18 41.20
C TYR A 57 27.88 19.36 41.94
N GLU A 58 28.36 19.11 43.15
CA GLU A 58 28.92 20.15 44.03
C GLU A 58 30.14 20.88 43.45
N ILE A 59 30.89 20.23 42.55
CA ILE A 59 32.10 20.80 41.94
C ILE A 59 31.81 21.83 40.84
N TRP A 60 30.57 21.88 40.31
CA TRP A 60 30.20 22.72 39.16
C TRP A 60 29.19 23.84 39.50
N LYS A 61 28.84 24.03 40.80
CA LYS A 61 27.89 25.06 41.26
C LYS A 61 28.25 26.51 40.90
N HIS A 62 29.48 26.75 40.45
CA HIS A 62 30.03 28.09 40.18
C HIS A 62 30.18 28.41 38.69
N GLU A 63 29.91 27.45 37.80
CA GLU A 63 29.87 27.68 36.36
C GLU A 63 28.41 27.71 35.91
N GLU A 64 27.94 28.87 35.43
CA GLU A 64 26.57 29.06 34.94
C GLU A 64 26.39 28.34 33.59
N PHE A 65 26.13 27.04 33.64
CA PHE A 65 25.50 26.34 32.54
C PHE A 65 24.00 26.29 32.85
N ASP A 66 23.22 27.27 32.35
CA ASP A 66 21.76 27.42 32.57
C ASP A 66 20.94 26.31 31.89
N THR A 67 21.25 25.06 32.22
CA THR A 67 20.50 23.85 31.86
C THR A 67 19.36 23.59 32.84
N ARG A 68 19.32 24.30 33.97
CA ARG A 68 18.32 24.20 35.06
C ARG A 68 18.05 22.77 35.55
N GLY A 69 19.03 21.88 35.44
CA GLY A 69 18.86 20.49 35.88
C GLY A 69 18.14 19.57 34.88
N LEU A 70 17.89 20.02 33.65
CA LEU A 70 17.09 19.32 32.65
C LEU A 70 17.91 18.24 31.94
N ARG A 71 17.40 17.01 31.88
CA ARG A 71 18.06 15.87 31.22
C ARG A 71 17.76 15.86 29.72
N PRO A 72 18.75 15.88 28.82
CA PRO A 72 18.49 15.78 27.38
C PRO A 72 17.87 14.43 27.02
N VAL A 73 17.05 14.43 25.97
CA VAL A 73 16.51 13.18 25.39
C VAL A 73 17.23 12.90 24.08
N VAL A 74 17.85 11.73 24.00
CA VAL A 74 18.47 11.19 22.77
C VAL A 74 17.47 10.30 22.03
N PRO A 75 17.55 10.21 20.70
CA PRO A 75 16.71 9.29 19.96
C PRO A 75 17.07 7.84 20.33
N PRO A 76 16.14 6.87 20.22
CA PRO A 76 16.49 5.47 20.34
C PRO A 76 17.61 5.08 19.36
N GLU A 77 18.38 4.05 19.70
CA GLU A 77 19.53 3.60 18.90
C GLU A 77 19.14 3.38 17.43
N GLY A 78 19.87 4.05 16.52
CA GLY A 78 19.62 4.00 15.07
C GLY A 78 18.57 4.98 14.54
N LEU A 79 18.00 5.86 15.38
CA LEU A 79 17.04 6.91 14.98
C LEU A 79 17.66 8.32 15.13
N HIS A 80 17.05 9.31 14.49
CA HIS A 80 17.40 10.74 14.59
C HIS A 80 16.12 11.58 14.79
N TRP A 81 16.24 12.78 15.37
CA TRP A 81 15.10 13.69 15.48
C TRP A 81 14.79 14.34 14.12
N ILE A 82 13.51 14.60 13.86
CA ILE A 82 13.08 15.31 12.65
C ILE A 82 12.33 16.55 13.14
N THR A 83 12.96 17.72 13.00
CA THR A 83 12.48 18.97 13.60
C THR A 83 11.32 19.58 12.81
N GLU A 84 11.29 19.36 11.49
CA GLU A 84 10.19 19.70 10.58
C GLU A 84 10.23 18.66 9.44
N PRO A 85 9.07 18.19 8.91
CA PRO A 85 9.09 17.42 7.68
C PRO A 85 9.59 18.34 6.58
N GLU A 86 10.86 18.21 6.19
CA GLU A 86 11.34 18.81 4.95
C GLU A 86 10.37 18.38 3.83
N PRO A 87 9.89 19.32 2.99
CA PRO A 87 9.04 18.95 1.87
C PRO A 87 9.75 17.85 1.08
N GLU A 88 9.04 16.79 0.68
CA GLU A 88 9.60 15.71 -0.14
C GLU A 88 10.35 16.34 -1.32
N SER A 89 11.69 16.37 -1.23
CA SER A 89 12.52 17.10 -2.19
C SER A 89 12.49 16.44 -3.58
N CYS A 90 11.97 15.22 -3.66
CA CYS A 90 11.91 14.39 -4.85
C CYS A 90 10.63 13.53 -4.82
N PRO A 91 9.80 13.53 -5.88
CA PRO A 91 8.68 12.61 -5.99
C PRO A 91 9.10 11.13 -5.90
N PRO A 92 8.28 10.23 -5.35
CA PRO A 92 8.64 8.80 -5.20
C PRO A 92 9.00 8.08 -6.51
N HIS A 93 8.40 8.49 -7.63
CA HIS A 93 8.71 7.91 -8.95
C HIS A 93 10.10 8.33 -9.45
N ASP A 94 10.56 9.54 -9.14
CA ASP A 94 11.90 10.01 -9.50
C ASP A 94 12.98 9.32 -8.67
N GLU A 95 12.73 9.10 -7.38
CA GLU A 95 13.61 8.29 -6.52
C GLU A 95 13.74 6.87 -7.06
N LEU A 96 12.62 6.23 -7.43
CA LEU A 96 12.64 4.91 -8.06
C LEU A 96 13.48 4.92 -9.36
N LEU A 97 13.30 5.92 -10.22
CA LEU A 97 14.10 6.02 -11.45
C LEU A 97 15.59 6.19 -11.14
N GLY A 98 15.95 6.95 -10.10
CA GLY A 98 17.32 7.02 -9.59
C GLY A 98 17.87 5.64 -9.21
N LEU A 99 17.11 4.88 -8.43
CA LEU A 99 17.49 3.52 -8.02
C LEU A 99 17.62 2.56 -9.22
N VAL A 100 16.73 2.66 -10.21
CA VAL A 100 16.79 1.84 -11.43
C VAL A 100 18.01 2.21 -12.28
N ARG A 101 18.38 3.50 -12.38
CA ARG A 101 19.62 3.90 -13.08
C ARG A 101 20.87 3.30 -12.43
N GLU A 102 20.91 3.29 -11.10
CA GLU A 102 22.03 2.70 -10.36
C GLU A 102 22.05 1.17 -10.44
N ARG A 103 20.87 0.55 -10.46
CA ARG A 103 20.70 -0.91 -10.45
C ARG A 103 19.62 -1.34 -11.48
N PRO A 104 19.95 -1.34 -12.77
CA PRO A 104 18.96 -1.57 -13.83
C PRO A 104 18.58 -3.06 -13.97
N VAL A 105 19.33 -3.97 -13.37
CA VAL A 105 19.09 -5.42 -13.47
C VAL A 105 18.09 -5.85 -12.40
N ALA A 106 16.83 -6.11 -12.80
CA ALA A 106 15.75 -6.51 -11.89
C ALA A 106 15.79 -8.02 -11.54
N ALA A 107 16.24 -8.84 -12.49
CA ALA A 107 16.43 -10.28 -12.36
C ALA A 107 17.52 -10.73 -13.34
N PRO A 108 18.08 -11.96 -13.21
CA PRO A 108 19.05 -12.47 -14.17
C PRO A 108 18.54 -12.37 -15.62
N GLY A 109 19.21 -11.54 -16.42
CA GLY A 109 18.86 -11.32 -17.83
C GLY A 109 17.66 -10.41 -18.07
N VAL A 110 17.12 -9.73 -17.06
CA VAL A 110 16.03 -8.73 -17.19
C VAL A 110 16.57 -7.35 -16.78
N VAL A 111 16.55 -6.42 -17.73
CA VAL A 111 17.09 -5.06 -17.56
C VAL A 111 15.97 -4.04 -17.77
N LEU A 112 15.79 -3.14 -16.81
CA LEU A 112 14.88 -2.00 -16.86
C LEU A 112 15.60 -0.79 -17.50
N ASP A 113 14.91 -0.08 -18.38
CA ASP A 113 15.43 1.12 -19.05
C ASP A 113 14.84 2.39 -18.42
N ALA A 114 15.56 2.96 -17.44
CA ALA A 114 15.14 4.18 -16.77
C ALA A 114 15.22 5.43 -17.67
N GLU A 115 16.03 5.42 -18.72
CA GLU A 115 16.17 6.56 -19.63
C GLU A 115 15.03 6.60 -20.66
N ALA A 116 14.48 5.43 -20.98
CA ALA A 116 13.27 5.31 -21.80
C ALA A 116 11.97 5.33 -20.97
N ALA A 117 12.06 5.53 -19.65
CA ALA A 117 10.88 5.62 -18.80
C ALA A 117 10.04 6.86 -19.15
N ARG A 118 8.72 6.73 -19.06
CA ARG A 118 7.76 7.78 -19.41
C ARG A 118 6.65 7.87 -18.38
N GLU A 119 6.22 9.09 -18.10
CA GLU A 119 4.96 9.32 -17.39
C GLU A 119 3.80 9.14 -18.38
N ASP A 120 2.91 8.19 -18.09
CA ASP A 120 1.72 7.88 -18.89
C ASP A 120 0.47 8.55 -18.28
N GLY A 121 0.61 9.85 -18.03
CA GLY A 121 -0.45 10.72 -17.52
C GLY A 121 -0.62 10.77 -15.99
N THR A 122 -1.49 11.68 -15.57
CA THR A 122 -1.99 11.81 -14.21
C THR A 122 -3.38 11.18 -14.11
N TRP A 123 -3.63 10.37 -13.09
CA TRP A 123 -4.93 9.74 -12.86
C TRP A 123 -5.34 9.89 -11.40
N THR A 124 -6.63 9.84 -11.07
CA THR A 124 -7.14 10.01 -9.70
C THR A 124 -7.99 8.80 -9.31
N TYR A 125 -7.68 8.14 -8.19
CA TYR A 125 -8.75 7.44 -7.45
C TYR A 125 -9.65 8.53 -6.87
N SER A 126 -10.96 8.37 -7.04
CA SER A 126 -11.94 9.46 -7.09
C SER A 126 -12.24 10.21 -5.77
N GLU A 127 -11.31 10.26 -4.81
CA GLU A 127 -11.51 10.93 -3.52
C GLU A 127 -10.50 12.04 -3.19
N TYR A 128 -9.37 12.18 -3.89
CA TYR A 128 -8.33 13.15 -3.55
C TYR A 128 -7.92 14.07 -4.72
N ASP A 129 -7.77 15.37 -4.44
CA ASP A 129 -7.26 16.42 -5.36
C ASP A 129 -5.77 16.26 -5.70
N THR A 130 -5.11 15.19 -5.24
CA THR A 130 -3.72 14.87 -5.61
C THR A 130 -3.74 13.85 -6.74
N PRO A 131 -3.49 14.24 -8.01
CA PRO A 131 -3.33 13.29 -9.09
C PRO A 131 -2.21 12.29 -8.78
N GLY A 132 -2.56 11.01 -8.87
CA GLY A 132 -1.60 9.92 -8.94
C GLY A 132 -0.78 10.00 -10.22
N VAL A 133 0.42 9.44 -10.17
CA VAL A 133 1.36 9.43 -11.30
C VAL A 133 1.44 8.01 -11.84
N ARG A 134 1.30 7.84 -13.15
CA ARG A 134 1.58 6.58 -13.82
C ARG A 134 2.95 6.61 -14.47
N LEU A 135 3.85 5.75 -14.02
CA LEU A 135 5.17 5.56 -14.62
C LEU A 135 5.17 4.28 -15.45
N VAL A 136 5.71 4.36 -16.66
CA VAL A 136 5.97 3.19 -17.52
C VAL A 136 7.46 3.08 -17.74
N ILE A 137 8.03 1.94 -17.37
CA ILE A 137 9.46 1.63 -17.55
C ILE A 137 9.58 0.47 -18.55
N PRO A 138 10.17 0.68 -19.72
CA PRO A 138 10.48 -0.41 -20.64
C PRO A 138 11.47 -1.39 -20.01
N TRP A 139 11.34 -2.66 -20.36
CA TRP A 139 12.30 -3.68 -19.97
C TRP A 139 12.68 -4.56 -21.16
N GLN A 140 13.89 -5.09 -21.09
CA GLN A 140 14.42 -6.03 -22.07
C GLN A 140 14.87 -7.29 -21.35
N ALA A 141 14.67 -8.43 -21.99
CA ALA A 141 15.23 -9.69 -21.49
C ALA A 141 15.77 -10.56 -22.61
N ASP A 142 16.81 -11.33 -22.30
CA ASP A 142 17.41 -12.24 -23.25
C ASP A 142 16.37 -13.23 -23.77
N LYS A 143 16.21 -13.28 -25.10
CA LYS A 143 15.31 -14.21 -25.82
C LYS A 143 13.81 -13.96 -25.65
N LEU A 144 13.41 -12.86 -25.00
CA LEU A 144 12.02 -12.43 -24.94
C LEU A 144 11.84 -11.12 -25.71
N PRO A 145 10.65 -10.88 -26.30
CA PRO A 145 10.32 -9.55 -26.78
C PRO A 145 10.44 -8.52 -25.63
N PRO A 146 10.82 -7.27 -25.93
CA PRO A 146 10.80 -6.21 -24.93
C PRO A 146 9.37 -6.03 -24.40
N GLY A 147 9.26 -5.60 -23.15
CA GLY A 147 7.98 -5.32 -22.51
C GLY A 147 8.01 -4.01 -21.76
N GLU A 148 6.91 -3.72 -21.09
CA GLU A 148 6.76 -2.55 -20.23
C GLU A 148 6.31 -3.02 -18.84
N VAL A 149 6.83 -2.39 -17.80
CA VAL A 149 6.23 -2.43 -16.45
C VAL A 149 5.54 -1.09 -16.20
N ARG A 150 4.31 -1.16 -15.71
CA ARG A 150 3.50 0.00 -15.35
C ARG A 150 3.40 0.09 -13.83
N LEU A 151 3.67 1.28 -13.30
CA LEU A 151 3.58 1.59 -11.88
C LEU A 151 2.63 2.76 -11.67
N ASP A 152 1.71 2.58 -10.74
CA ASP A 152 0.72 3.58 -10.38
C ASP A 152 0.98 4.07 -8.96
N PHE A 153 1.37 5.35 -8.85
CA PHE A 153 1.65 6.00 -7.57
C PHE A 153 0.42 6.77 -7.10
N ALA A 154 -0.27 6.21 -6.12
CA ALA A 154 -1.31 6.91 -5.37
C ALA A 154 -0.71 7.47 -4.06
N ARG A 155 -1.14 8.66 -3.65
CA ARG A 155 -0.64 9.35 -2.45
C ARG A 155 -1.80 9.71 -1.54
N ASP A 156 -1.52 9.72 -0.23
CA ASP A 156 -2.49 10.08 0.82
C ASP A 156 -3.79 9.27 0.81
N GLU A 157 -3.75 8.08 0.20
CA GLU A 157 -4.85 7.14 0.22
C GLU A 157 -5.15 6.69 1.65
N TRP A 158 -6.42 6.74 2.00
CA TRP A 158 -6.86 6.30 3.30
C TRP A 158 -6.84 4.76 3.36
N LEU A 159 -6.11 4.24 4.36
CA LEU A 159 -6.04 2.82 4.64
C LEU A 159 -6.86 2.51 5.91
N PRO A 160 -7.96 1.73 5.84
CA PRO A 160 -8.79 1.40 7.02
C PRO A 160 -8.06 0.56 8.06
N GLU A 161 -7.05 -0.20 7.62
CA GLU A 161 -6.24 -1.11 8.41
C GLU A 161 -4.76 -0.88 8.09
N PRO A 162 -3.84 -1.11 9.04
CA PRO A 162 -2.41 -0.99 8.76
C PRO A 162 -1.95 -2.01 7.71
N PRO A 163 -0.92 -1.69 6.90
CA PRO A 163 -0.37 -2.64 5.94
C PRO A 163 0.25 -3.85 6.63
N VAL A 164 0.19 -5.00 5.98
CA VAL A 164 0.76 -6.27 6.45
C VAL A 164 2.01 -6.63 5.65
N LEU A 165 2.97 -7.34 6.26
CA LEU A 165 4.09 -7.91 5.53
C LEU A 165 3.65 -9.15 4.76
N THR A 166 3.82 -9.14 3.45
CA THR A 166 3.51 -10.24 2.54
C THR A 166 4.78 -10.70 1.85
N ALA A 167 5.03 -12.01 1.87
CA ALA A 167 6.10 -12.64 1.11
C ALA A 167 5.68 -12.81 -0.34
N VAL A 168 6.30 -12.07 -1.26
CA VAL A 168 5.98 -12.06 -2.69
C VAL A 168 6.96 -12.96 -3.43
N PRO A 169 6.48 -14.02 -4.11
CA PRO A 169 7.33 -14.89 -4.92
C PRO A 169 8.09 -14.08 -5.98
N ARG A 170 9.39 -14.35 -6.14
CA ARG A 170 10.21 -13.74 -7.19
C ARG A 170 10.18 -14.60 -8.45
N GLY A 171 10.08 -13.96 -9.61
CA GLY A 171 10.02 -14.66 -10.91
C GLY A 171 11.30 -15.44 -11.26
N ASP A 172 12.41 -15.14 -10.60
CA ASP A 172 13.68 -15.87 -10.73
C ASP A 172 13.76 -17.12 -9.83
N GLY A 173 12.70 -17.42 -9.07
CA GLY A 173 12.63 -18.58 -8.18
C GLY A 173 13.49 -18.46 -6.91
N THR A 174 14.07 -17.29 -6.64
CA THR A 174 14.80 -17.03 -5.40
C THR A 174 13.86 -16.77 -4.22
N GLU A 175 14.43 -16.49 -3.05
CA GLU A 175 13.65 -16.22 -1.84
C GLU A 175 12.62 -15.10 -2.07
N PRO A 176 11.38 -15.25 -1.56
CA PRO A 176 10.34 -14.25 -1.68
C PRO A 176 10.79 -12.89 -1.12
N ALA A 177 10.38 -11.80 -1.79
CA ALA A 177 10.57 -10.45 -1.27
C ALA A 177 9.47 -10.13 -0.24
N ALA A 178 9.85 -9.74 0.97
CA ALA A 178 8.89 -9.24 1.96
C ALA A 178 8.53 -7.79 1.66
N VAL A 179 7.28 -7.54 1.29
CA VAL A 179 6.78 -6.18 1.00
C VAL A 179 5.55 -5.87 1.85
N ARG A 180 5.32 -4.60 2.15
CA ARG A 180 4.12 -4.15 2.85
C ARG A 180 2.97 -4.04 1.87
N THR A 181 1.84 -4.69 2.15
CA THR A 181 0.67 -4.74 1.26
C THR A 181 -0.61 -4.50 2.04
N ALA A 182 -1.73 -4.30 1.34
CA ALA A 182 -3.03 -4.52 1.95
C ALA A 182 -3.17 -5.98 2.40
N SER A 183 -3.99 -6.22 3.43
CA SER A 183 -4.41 -7.57 3.81
C SER A 183 -5.25 -8.19 2.70
N ARG A 184 -5.33 -9.53 2.65
CA ARG A 184 -6.26 -10.24 1.73
C ARG A 184 -7.70 -9.77 1.92
N GLU A 185 -8.06 -9.50 3.17
CA GLU A 185 -9.37 -9.00 3.57
C GLU A 185 -9.67 -7.62 2.97
N LEU A 186 -8.75 -6.67 3.14
CA LEU A 186 -8.89 -5.32 2.59
C LEU A 186 -8.89 -5.34 1.05
N SER A 187 -8.03 -6.16 0.45
CA SER A 187 -8.02 -6.39 -1.00
C SER A 187 -9.37 -6.91 -1.51
N LEU A 188 -10.01 -7.85 -0.80
CA LEU A 188 -11.35 -8.32 -1.16
C LEU A 188 -12.39 -7.20 -1.03
N ALA A 189 -12.36 -6.44 0.06
CA ALA A 189 -13.28 -5.32 0.26
C ALA A 189 -13.18 -4.27 -0.86
N TRP A 190 -11.98 -3.96 -1.33
CA TRP A 190 -11.76 -3.07 -2.47
C TRP A 190 -12.25 -3.65 -3.79
N LYS A 191 -12.03 -4.94 -4.05
CA LYS A 191 -12.59 -5.56 -5.27
C LYS A 191 -14.12 -5.50 -5.29
N LEU A 192 -14.77 -5.76 -4.16
CA LEU A 192 -16.22 -5.62 -4.05
C LEU A 192 -16.67 -4.16 -4.28
N LEU A 193 -15.90 -3.19 -3.77
CA LEU A 193 -16.16 -1.77 -4.03
C LEU A 193 -16.01 -1.44 -5.52
N TRP A 194 -14.96 -1.90 -6.21
CA TRP A 194 -14.78 -1.66 -7.65
C TRP A 194 -15.87 -2.32 -8.48
N LEU A 195 -16.26 -3.56 -8.16
CA LEU A 195 -17.40 -4.21 -8.82
C LEU A 195 -18.68 -3.41 -8.67
N HIS A 196 -18.91 -2.82 -7.50
CA HIS A 196 -20.05 -1.96 -7.24
C HIS A 196 -19.96 -0.64 -8.04
N ALA A 197 -18.85 0.08 -7.89
CA ALA A 197 -18.64 1.41 -8.47
C ALA A 197 -18.62 1.38 -10.00
N ASP A 198 -17.92 0.41 -10.61
CA ASP A 198 -17.88 0.24 -12.07
C ASP A 198 -19.26 -0.12 -12.62
N CYS A 199 -19.98 -1.02 -11.93
CA CYS A 199 -21.34 -1.36 -12.35
C CYS A 199 -22.29 -0.17 -12.21
N ALA A 200 -22.10 0.70 -11.21
CA ALA A 200 -22.91 1.91 -11.02
C ALA A 200 -22.58 2.99 -12.05
N ALA A 201 -21.30 3.18 -12.41
CA ALA A 201 -20.85 4.18 -13.36
C ALA A 201 -21.08 3.77 -14.82
N ASP A 202 -20.69 2.55 -15.18
CA ASP A 202 -20.59 2.07 -16.56
C ASP A 202 -21.64 1.02 -16.93
N GLY A 203 -22.49 0.63 -15.97
CA GLY A 203 -23.55 -0.37 -16.16
C GLY A 203 -23.05 -1.82 -16.23
N ARG A 204 -21.74 -2.04 -16.14
CA ARG A 204 -21.09 -3.36 -16.11
C ARG A 204 -19.81 -3.28 -15.28
N ALA A 205 -19.52 -4.33 -14.51
CA ALA A 205 -18.26 -4.45 -13.80
C ALA A 205 -17.18 -5.11 -14.68
N GLN A 206 -15.92 -4.93 -14.32
CA GLN A 206 -14.77 -5.52 -15.01
C GLN A 206 -14.61 -7.01 -14.65
N GLY A 207 -14.40 -7.86 -15.67
CA GLY A 207 -14.25 -9.31 -15.47
C GLY A 207 -13.04 -9.71 -14.61
N LYS A 208 -11.94 -8.95 -14.72
CA LYS A 208 -10.73 -9.16 -13.91
C LYS A 208 -10.99 -8.97 -12.42
N ASP A 209 -11.86 -8.02 -12.07
CA ASP A 209 -12.18 -7.70 -10.67
C ASP A 209 -13.13 -8.74 -10.08
N LEU A 210 -14.03 -9.32 -10.89
CA LEU A 210 -14.85 -10.47 -10.48
C LEU A 210 -13.97 -11.69 -10.22
N TYR A 211 -13.05 -11.98 -11.13
CA TYR A 211 -12.12 -13.11 -11.00
C TYR A 211 -11.28 -13.00 -9.73
N ASP A 212 -10.63 -11.84 -9.51
CA ASP A 212 -9.81 -11.60 -8.32
C ASP A 212 -10.65 -11.67 -7.02
N ALA A 213 -11.88 -11.11 -7.03
CA ALA A 213 -12.78 -11.16 -5.88
C ALA A 213 -13.18 -12.58 -5.49
N VAL A 214 -13.52 -13.42 -6.48
CA VAL A 214 -13.90 -14.82 -6.25
C VAL A 214 -12.74 -15.60 -5.64
N LEU A 215 -11.54 -15.47 -6.22
CA LEU A 215 -10.36 -16.16 -5.71
C LEU A 215 -10.01 -15.73 -4.29
N LEU A 216 -10.16 -14.44 -3.97
CA LEU A 216 -9.96 -13.94 -2.61
C LEU A 216 -11.03 -14.44 -1.64
N ALA A 217 -12.29 -14.45 -2.05
CA ALA A 217 -13.42 -14.86 -1.21
C ALA A 217 -13.41 -16.37 -0.91
N GLU A 218 -12.97 -17.20 -1.87
CA GLU A 218 -12.85 -18.64 -1.70
C GLU A 218 -11.56 -19.07 -0.97
N ALA A 219 -10.56 -18.18 -0.87
CA ALA A 219 -9.31 -18.50 -0.18
C ALA A 219 -9.54 -18.74 1.32
N GLU A 220 -9.11 -19.91 1.82
CA GLU A 220 -9.33 -20.33 3.21
C GLU A 220 -8.82 -19.33 4.25
N ALA A 221 -7.75 -18.61 3.95
CA ALA A 221 -7.12 -17.66 4.85
C ALA A 221 -7.65 -16.21 4.70
N THR A 222 -8.69 -16.01 3.88
CA THR A 222 -9.42 -14.73 3.81
C THR A 222 -10.68 -14.82 4.66
N ARG A 223 -10.92 -13.82 5.51
CA ARG A 223 -12.12 -13.71 6.34
C ARG A 223 -12.61 -12.27 6.28
N LEU A 224 -13.60 -12.00 5.44
CA LEU A 224 -14.14 -10.65 5.29
C LEU A 224 -15.00 -10.25 6.49
N SER A 225 -14.58 -9.21 7.19
CA SER A 225 -15.36 -8.59 8.26
C SER A 225 -16.45 -7.68 7.69
N PRO A 226 -17.71 -7.82 8.12
CA PRO A 226 -18.77 -6.87 7.77
C PRO A 226 -18.43 -5.43 8.17
N ARG A 227 -17.63 -5.24 9.23
CA ARG A 227 -17.19 -3.92 9.68
C ARG A 227 -16.23 -3.29 8.66
N LEU A 228 -15.23 -4.04 8.20
CA LEU A 228 -14.26 -3.55 7.22
C LEU A 228 -14.95 -3.20 5.91
N LEU A 229 -15.86 -4.07 5.44
CA LEU A 229 -16.63 -3.83 4.24
C LEU A 229 -17.45 -2.53 4.33
N ARG A 230 -18.17 -2.32 5.45
CA ARG A 230 -18.88 -1.05 5.71
C ARG A 230 -17.93 0.16 5.76
N GLN A 231 -16.73 0.00 6.31
CA GLN A 231 -15.73 1.08 6.39
C GLN A 231 -15.23 1.50 5.01
N VAL A 232 -14.91 0.54 4.15
CA VAL A 232 -14.45 0.77 2.76
C VAL A 232 -15.56 1.43 1.94
N PHE A 233 -16.78 0.88 1.96
CA PHE A 233 -17.90 1.42 1.16
C PHE A 233 -18.41 2.79 1.61
N ARG A 234 -18.14 3.22 2.85
CA ARG A 234 -18.53 4.57 3.32
C ARG A 234 -17.79 5.69 2.61
N ARG A 235 -16.65 5.39 2.00
CA ARG A 235 -15.77 6.36 1.38
C ARG A 235 -16.07 6.60 -0.08
N GLU A 236 -16.69 5.62 -0.75
CA GLU A 236 -17.08 5.69 -2.16
C GLU A 236 -17.55 7.11 -2.59
N PRO A 237 -16.83 7.76 -3.50
CA PRO A 237 -17.13 9.11 -3.92
C PRO A 237 -18.42 9.14 -4.75
N GLY A 238 -19.33 10.06 -4.42
CA GLY A 238 -20.62 10.20 -5.11
C GLY A 238 -21.76 9.30 -4.59
N ARG A 239 -21.52 8.55 -3.50
CA ARG A 239 -22.50 7.61 -2.94
C ARG A 239 -23.76 8.29 -2.36
N PRO A 240 -24.97 7.78 -2.63
CA PRO A 240 -26.14 8.04 -1.81
C PRO A 240 -25.94 7.40 -0.43
N LYS A 241 -26.16 8.13 0.66
CA LYS A 241 -25.89 7.68 2.04
C LYS A 241 -26.64 6.40 2.49
N ASP A 242 -27.56 5.89 1.66
CA ASP A 242 -28.55 4.86 1.99
C ASP A 242 -28.24 3.47 1.42
N VAL A 243 -27.12 3.28 0.68
CA VAL A 243 -26.74 1.95 0.19
C VAL A 243 -26.14 1.14 1.35
N ASP A 244 -26.68 -0.03 1.65
CA ASP A 244 -26.11 -0.95 2.63
C ASP A 244 -25.17 -1.94 1.93
N PRO A 245 -23.85 -1.87 2.13
CA PRO A 245 -22.90 -2.80 1.52
C PRO A 245 -23.01 -4.22 2.10
N LEU A 246 -23.80 -4.42 3.15
CA LEU A 246 -24.12 -5.75 3.68
C LEU A 246 -25.27 -6.45 2.96
N ARG A 247 -25.64 -5.95 1.79
CA ARG A 247 -26.57 -6.64 0.93
C ARG A 247 -25.83 -7.30 -0.22
N LEU A 248 -26.09 -8.59 -0.42
CA LEU A 248 -25.45 -9.34 -1.48
C LEU A 248 -25.70 -8.72 -2.87
N ASP A 249 -26.94 -8.27 -3.12
CA ASP A 249 -27.33 -7.62 -4.39
C ASP A 249 -26.64 -6.28 -4.66
N VAL A 250 -26.00 -5.69 -3.65
CA VAL A 250 -25.22 -4.46 -3.79
C VAL A 250 -23.78 -4.77 -4.22
N VAL A 251 -23.18 -5.83 -3.68
CA VAL A 251 -21.77 -6.18 -3.92
C VAL A 251 -21.57 -7.16 -5.06
N THR A 252 -22.62 -7.87 -5.49
CA THR A 252 -22.60 -8.71 -6.69
C THR A 252 -23.13 -7.93 -7.88
N PRO A 253 -22.32 -7.62 -8.89
CA PRO A 253 -22.75 -6.81 -10.02
C PRO A 253 -23.78 -7.56 -10.87
N ARG A 254 -24.69 -6.81 -11.50
CA ARG A 254 -25.73 -7.38 -12.38
C ARG A 254 -25.20 -7.80 -13.75
N SER A 255 -24.10 -7.19 -14.18
CA SER A 255 -23.48 -7.44 -15.47
C SER A 255 -21.97 -7.28 -15.34
N VAL A 256 -21.23 -8.12 -16.06
CA VAL A 256 -19.77 -8.17 -16.04
C VAL A 256 -19.26 -8.30 -17.47
N ASP A 257 -18.21 -7.56 -17.81
CA ASP A 257 -17.52 -7.70 -19.09
C ASP A 257 -16.64 -8.95 -19.13
N TRP A 258 -17.29 -10.12 -19.07
CA TRP A 258 -16.63 -11.41 -19.00
C TRP A 258 -16.00 -11.83 -20.33
N ALA A 259 -16.57 -11.39 -21.45
CA ALA A 259 -16.08 -11.72 -22.77
C ALA A 259 -14.70 -11.11 -23.03
N ALA A 260 -14.50 -9.84 -22.66
CA ALA A 260 -13.19 -9.19 -22.75
C ALA A 260 -12.16 -9.91 -21.87
N PHE A 261 -12.50 -10.16 -20.60
CA PHE A 261 -11.61 -10.88 -19.68
C PHE A 261 -11.23 -12.27 -20.20
N ARG A 262 -12.18 -13.04 -20.74
CA ARG A 262 -11.91 -14.36 -21.31
C ARG A 262 -11.07 -14.34 -22.59
N ALA A 263 -11.11 -13.25 -23.36
CA ALA A 263 -10.26 -13.10 -24.54
C ALA A 263 -8.78 -13.02 -24.12
N ASP A 264 -8.51 -12.32 -23.02
CA ASP A 264 -7.16 -12.16 -22.47
C ASP A 264 -6.70 -13.38 -21.64
N HIS A 265 -7.64 -14.12 -21.05
CA HIS A 265 -7.34 -15.29 -20.21
C HIS A 265 -8.15 -16.55 -20.62
N PRO A 266 -7.88 -17.14 -21.80
CA PRO A 266 -8.65 -18.27 -22.35
C PRO A 266 -8.56 -19.57 -21.53
N GLN A 267 -7.57 -19.68 -20.64
CA GLN A 267 -7.42 -20.77 -19.69
C GLN A 267 -8.50 -20.76 -18.60
N VAL A 268 -9.05 -19.58 -18.27
CA VAL A 268 -10.13 -19.45 -17.29
C VAL A 268 -11.41 -20.06 -17.87
N ARG A 269 -11.98 -21.02 -17.14
CA ARG A 269 -13.18 -21.75 -17.55
C ARG A 269 -14.44 -21.16 -16.89
N GLY A 270 -15.57 -21.41 -17.53
CA GLY A 270 -16.90 -21.05 -17.03
C GLY A 270 -17.48 -19.74 -17.59
N THR A 271 -18.71 -19.46 -17.21
CA THR A 271 -19.48 -18.28 -17.61
C THR A 271 -19.50 -17.20 -16.54
N ALA A 272 -19.88 -15.97 -16.90
CA ALA A 272 -20.00 -14.87 -15.94
C ALA A 272 -20.94 -15.24 -14.78
N GLU A 273 -22.04 -15.90 -15.10
CA GLU A 273 -23.06 -16.35 -14.16
C GLU A 273 -22.50 -17.36 -13.16
N GLU A 274 -21.71 -18.34 -13.61
CA GLU A 274 -21.08 -19.32 -12.73
C GLU A 274 -20.08 -18.66 -11.76
N TRP A 275 -19.32 -17.66 -12.22
CA TRP A 275 -18.40 -16.91 -11.36
C TRP A 275 -19.13 -15.97 -10.39
N LEU A 276 -20.23 -15.35 -10.79
CA LEU A 276 -21.09 -14.57 -9.90
C LEU A 276 -21.76 -15.45 -8.83
N GLU A 277 -22.19 -16.65 -9.20
CA GLU A 277 -22.76 -17.62 -8.26
C GLU A 277 -21.71 -18.07 -7.23
N ARG A 278 -20.48 -18.31 -7.67
CA ARG A 278 -19.35 -18.62 -6.78
C ARG A 278 -19.07 -17.48 -5.80
N LEU A 279 -18.99 -16.24 -6.29
CA LEU A 279 -18.82 -15.07 -5.43
C LEU A 279 -19.96 -14.98 -4.40
N SER A 280 -21.20 -15.15 -4.86
CA SER A 280 -22.39 -15.10 -4.02
C SER A 280 -22.33 -16.11 -2.87
N ARG A 281 -21.99 -17.36 -3.20
CA ARG A 281 -21.85 -18.45 -2.24
C ARG A 281 -20.71 -18.22 -1.25
N ALA A 282 -19.59 -17.69 -1.72
CA ALA A 282 -18.43 -17.41 -0.87
C ALA A 282 -18.69 -16.26 0.12
N LEU A 283 -19.53 -15.29 -0.25
CA LEU A 283 -19.87 -14.16 0.62
C LEU A 283 -21.06 -14.41 1.54
N GLU A 284 -21.87 -15.45 1.29
CA GLU A 284 -23.06 -15.77 2.10
C GLU A 284 -22.79 -15.79 3.62
N PRO A 285 -21.71 -16.40 4.14
CA PRO A 285 -21.42 -16.40 5.58
C PRO A 285 -21.24 -14.99 6.16
N VAL A 286 -20.68 -14.06 5.38
CA VAL A 286 -20.41 -12.68 5.80
C VAL A 286 -21.71 -11.92 6.06
N PHE A 287 -22.77 -12.23 5.29
CA PHE A 287 -24.06 -11.55 5.38
C PHE A 287 -25.06 -12.27 6.30
N VAL A 288 -24.91 -13.58 6.52
CA VAL A 288 -25.73 -14.32 7.49
C VAL A 288 -25.30 -14.05 8.93
N ASP A 289 -24.00 -13.85 9.18
CA ASP A 289 -23.44 -13.59 10.52
C ASP A 289 -23.36 -12.10 10.87
N ALA A 290 -23.88 -11.21 10.03
CA ALA A 290 -23.90 -9.77 10.27
C ALA A 290 -25.08 -9.38 11.19
N PRO A 291 -24.83 -8.84 12.41
CA PRO A 291 -25.87 -8.24 13.24
C PRO A 291 -26.34 -6.88 12.69
#